data_AF-A0A662FVL3-F1
#
_entry.id   AF-A0A662FVL3-F1
#
_cell.length_a   1.000
_cell.length_b   1.000
_cell.length_c   1.000
_cell.angle_alpha   90.00
_cell.angle_beta   90.00
_cell.angle_gamma   90.00
#
_symmetry.space_group_name_H-M   'P 1'
#
loop_
_entity.id
_entity.type
_entity.pdbx_description
1 polymer ?
#
loop_
_entity_poly.entity_id
_entity_poly.type
_entity_poly.pdbx_seq_one_letter_code
_entity_poly.pdbx_strand_id
1 'polypeptide(L)'
;MGQGTKSSIREIISSAPLDELEFPIPTVDHADHVVYTALKGHVRLAADHLLHKELRGKLEEVLRNIIRKLDIIFHSSILNIADRVDEERSILNCARAYEVMLEMALNFSGLESKRIIGFSEEELEVAIRLIKTALNDWERFERSILGRADIAKAVVEGMLAEMKKVMSKYYRPPGSMLAYMAKEIEKKLREDAIMDSFLNAAIDQ
;
A
#
# COMPACT_ATOMS: atom_id res chain seq x y z
N MET A 1 16.46 -10.22 34.20
CA MET A 1 15.35 -9.47 33.58
C MET A 1 15.75 -9.21 32.14
N GLY A 2 15.20 -9.99 31.20
CA GLY A 2 15.62 -9.95 29.80
C GLY A 2 15.19 -8.63 29.16
N GLN A 3 16.13 -7.91 28.57
CA GLN A 3 15.83 -6.84 27.63
C GLN A 3 15.19 -7.51 26.41
N GLY A 4 13.86 -7.37 26.27
CA GLY A 4 13.18 -7.77 25.04
C GLY A 4 13.75 -6.92 23.91
N THR A 5 14.35 -7.57 22.91
CA THR A 5 14.84 -6.91 21.70
C THR A 5 13.66 -6.19 21.07
N LYS A 6 13.69 -4.86 21.05
CA LYS A 6 12.65 -4.07 20.38
C LYS A 6 12.79 -4.32 18.87
N SER A 7 11.92 -5.14 18.30
CA SER A 7 11.95 -5.46 16.87
C SER A 7 11.87 -4.18 16.04
N SER A 8 12.66 -4.11 14.97
CA SER A 8 12.59 -2.98 14.03
C SER A 8 11.24 -2.98 13.32
N ILE A 9 10.71 -1.80 12.94
CA ILE A 9 9.49 -1.67 12.12
C ILE A 9 9.58 -2.55 10.86
N ARG A 10 10.75 -2.59 10.22
CA ARG A 10 10.99 -3.45 9.06
C ARG A 10 10.84 -4.95 9.40
N GLU A 11 11.35 -5.38 10.55
CA GLU A 11 11.25 -6.77 10.99
C GLU A 11 9.79 -7.14 11.26
N ILE A 12 9.05 -6.28 11.96
CA ILE A 12 7.60 -6.43 12.22
C ILE A 12 6.84 -6.64 10.92
N ILE A 13 7.03 -5.73 9.94
CA ILE A 13 6.31 -5.80 8.65
C ILE A 13 6.70 -7.06 7.87
N SER A 14 8.00 -7.35 7.76
CA SER A 14 8.51 -8.46 6.93
C SER A 14 8.25 -9.86 7.48
N SER A 15 8.05 -9.99 8.79
CA SER A 15 7.79 -11.27 9.47
C SER A 15 6.33 -11.51 9.80
N ALA A 16 5.45 -10.54 9.51
CA ALA A 16 4.03 -10.62 9.79
C ALA A 16 3.39 -11.82 9.07
N PRO A 17 2.74 -12.74 9.80
CA PRO A 17 2.00 -13.82 9.16
C PRO A 17 0.79 -13.25 8.39
N LEU A 18 0.42 -13.96 7.34
CA LEU A 18 -0.87 -13.79 6.70
C LEU A 18 -1.92 -14.49 7.56
N ASP A 19 -3.00 -13.77 7.87
CA ASP A 19 -4.13 -14.38 8.56
C ASP A 19 -4.93 -15.24 7.57
N GLU A 20 -5.49 -16.36 8.05
CA GLU A 20 -6.42 -17.16 7.24
C GLU A 20 -7.67 -16.35 6.88
N LEU A 21 -8.14 -16.52 5.65
CA LEU A 21 -9.37 -15.94 5.16
C LEU A 21 -10.53 -16.90 5.41
N GLU A 22 -11.60 -16.41 6.04
CA GLU A 22 -12.83 -17.15 6.26
C GLU A 22 -13.61 -17.34 4.96
N PHE A 23 -14.38 -18.44 4.86
CA PHE A 23 -15.25 -18.73 3.71
C PHE A 23 -16.70 -18.99 4.14
N PRO A 24 -17.69 -18.23 3.61
CA PRO A 24 -17.52 -17.08 2.72
C PRO A 24 -16.89 -15.88 3.46
N ILE A 25 -16.24 -14.98 2.72
CA ILE A 25 -15.64 -13.77 3.29
C ILE A 25 -16.77 -12.90 3.88
N PRO A 26 -16.69 -12.48 5.16
CA PRO A 26 -17.81 -11.84 5.88
C PRO A 26 -17.92 -10.34 5.57
N THR A 27 -18.09 -9.99 4.30
CA THR A 27 -18.07 -8.59 3.81
C THR A 27 -19.34 -8.29 3.02
N VAL A 28 -19.87 -7.07 3.17
CA VAL A 28 -21.17 -6.71 2.57
C VAL A 28 -21.05 -5.93 1.27
N ASP A 29 -19.91 -5.30 1.00
CA ASP A 29 -19.62 -4.57 -0.23
C ASP A 29 -18.14 -4.68 -0.66
N HIS A 30 -17.80 -4.13 -1.82
CA HIS A 30 -16.44 -4.14 -2.37
C HIS A 30 -15.44 -3.43 -1.44
N ALA A 31 -15.85 -2.35 -0.78
CA ALA A 31 -14.95 -1.58 0.08
C ALA A 31 -14.59 -2.37 1.34
N ASP A 32 -15.58 -3.00 1.97
CA ASP A 32 -15.39 -3.93 3.08
C ASP A 32 -14.51 -5.11 2.67
N HIS A 33 -14.71 -5.63 1.47
CA HIS A 33 -13.89 -6.72 0.95
C HIS A 33 -12.41 -6.36 0.85
N VAL A 34 -12.09 -5.21 0.26
CA VAL A 34 -10.72 -4.73 0.12
C VAL A 34 -10.10 -4.49 1.51
N VAL A 35 -10.79 -3.77 2.39
CA VAL A 35 -10.26 -3.43 3.71
C VAL A 35 -10.03 -4.67 4.55
N TYR A 36 -10.99 -5.60 4.60
CA TYR A 36 -10.86 -6.85 5.34
C TYR A 36 -9.66 -7.67 4.83
N THR A 37 -9.59 -7.88 3.52
CA THR A 37 -8.56 -8.71 2.89
C THR A 37 -7.16 -8.10 3.06
N ALA A 38 -7.05 -6.77 2.92
CA ALA A 38 -5.80 -6.05 3.15
C ALA A 38 -5.35 -6.12 4.61
N LEU A 39 -6.25 -5.91 5.57
CA LEU A 39 -5.93 -6.01 7.00
C LEU A 39 -5.58 -7.42 7.45
N LYS A 40 -5.95 -8.45 6.69
CA LYS A 40 -5.51 -9.84 6.87
C LYS A 40 -4.13 -10.14 6.26
N GLY A 41 -3.52 -9.14 5.61
CA GLY A 41 -2.19 -9.21 4.99
C GLY A 41 -2.21 -9.51 3.49
N HIS A 42 -3.37 -9.77 2.89
CA HIS A 42 -3.52 -10.14 1.49
C HIS A 42 -3.68 -8.90 0.59
N VAL A 43 -2.78 -7.94 0.71
CA VAL A 43 -2.88 -6.60 0.10
C VAL A 43 -3.00 -6.61 -1.43
N ARG A 44 -2.24 -7.46 -2.13
CA ARG A 44 -2.33 -7.59 -3.59
C ARG A 44 -3.67 -8.16 -4.02
N LEU A 45 -4.12 -9.23 -3.37
CA LEU A 45 -5.44 -9.82 -3.61
C LEU A 45 -6.56 -8.80 -3.35
N ALA A 46 -6.42 -7.99 -2.31
CA ALA A 46 -7.35 -6.91 -2.01
C ALA A 46 -7.37 -5.85 -3.12
N ALA A 47 -6.20 -5.41 -3.62
CA ALA A 47 -6.13 -4.46 -4.72
C ALA A 47 -6.67 -5.02 -6.05
N ASP A 48 -6.37 -6.30 -6.34
CA ASP A 48 -6.82 -6.99 -7.56
C ASP A 48 -8.34 -7.16 -7.61
N HIS A 49 -9.00 -7.23 -6.46
CA HIS A 49 -10.47 -7.24 -6.38
C HIS A 49 -11.11 -6.04 -7.09
N LEU A 50 -10.41 -4.90 -7.18
CA LEU A 50 -10.90 -3.71 -7.85
C LEU A 50 -10.72 -3.73 -9.37
N LEU A 51 -9.95 -4.67 -9.92
CA LEU A 51 -9.86 -4.89 -11.37
C LEU A 51 -11.03 -5.75 -11.86
N HIS A 52 -12.26 -5.27 -11.64
CA HIS A 52 -13.48 -5.97 -12.03
C HIS A 52 -14.44 -5.09 -12.83
N LYS A 53 -15.07 -5.66 -13.86
CA LYS A 53 -15.94 -4.92 -14.80
C LYS A 53 -17.19 -4.33 -14.14
N GLU A 54 -17.63 -4.88 -13.02
CA GLU A 54 -18.77 -4.36 -12.25
C GLU A 54 -18.50 -2.98 -11.63
N LEU A 55 -17.24 -2.59 -11.51
CA LEU A 55 -16.82 -1.32 -10.93
C LEU A 55 -16.79 -0.16 -11.93
N ARG A 56 -17.04 -0.42 -13.23
CA ARG A 56 -17.13 0.66 -14.24
C ARG A 56 -18.23 1.65 -13.87
N GLY A 57 -17.90 2.94 -13.83
CA GLY A 57 -18.79 4.02 -13.40
C GLY A 57 -18.97 4.12 -11.88
N LYS A 58 -18.31 3.26 -11.09
CA LYS A 58 -18.43 3.19 -9.62
C LYS A 58 -17.10 3.22 -8.89
N LEU A 59 -15.98 3.21 -9.62
CA LEU A 59 -14.64 3.08 -9.05
C LEU A 59 -14.36 4.18 -8.02
N GLU A 60 -14.71 5.43 -8.36
CA GLU A 60 -14.55 6.57 -7.46
C GLU A 60 -15.31 6.38 -6.14
N GLU A 61 -16.58 5.95 -6.20
CA GLU A 61 -17.42 5.77 -5.02
C GLU A 61 -16.83 4.69 -4.09
N VAL A 62 -16.48 3.53 -4.66
CA VAL A 62 -15.90 2.41 -3.92
C VAL A 62 -14.57 2.80 -3.30
N LEU A 63 -13.70 3.48 -4.06
CA LEU A 63 -12.41 3.92 -3.56
C LEU A 63 -12.54 4.94 -2.42
N ARG A 64 -13.50 5.88 -2.49
CA ARG A 64 -13.78 6.80 -1.38
C ARG A 64 -14.23 6.05 -0.13
N ASN A 65 -15.03 4.99 -0.27
CA ASN A 65 -15.46 4.16 0.85
C ASN A 65 -14.27 3.40 1.48
N ILE A 66 -13.37 2.86 0.65
CA ILE A 66 -12.13 2.21 1.10
C ILE A 66 -11.26 3.20 1.88
N ILE A 67 -11.00 4.39 1.29
CA ILE A 67 -10.20 5.44 1.92
C ILE A 67 -10.78 5.80 3.28
N ARG A 68 -12.08 6.08 3.40
CA ARG A 68 -12.69 6.43 4.69
C ARG A 68 -12.52 5.35 5.75
N LYS A 69 -12.66 4.08 5.40
CA LYS A 69 -12.47 2.97 6.34
C LYS A 69 -11.01 2.85 6.77
N LEU A 70 -10.08 2.85 5.83
CA LEU A 70 -8.64 2.82 6.10
C LEU A 70 -8.17 4.04 6.89
N ASP A 71 -8.75 5.22 6.64
CA ASP A 71 -8.42 6.46 7.32
C ASP A 71 -8.66 6.36 8.83
N ILE A 72 -9.82 5.82 9.23
CA ILE A 72 -10.16 5.58 10.64
C ILE A 72 -9.16 4.60 11.28
N ILE A 73 -8.86 3.50 10.57
CA ILE A 73 -7.93 2.48 11.05
C ILE A 73 -6.52 3.07 11.21
N PHE A 74 -6.04 3.78 10.19
CA PHE A 74 -4.71 4.38 10.15
C PHE A 74 -4.52 5.38 11.29
N HIS A 75 -5.44 6.34 11.43
CA HIS A 75 -5.36 7.36 12.47
C HIS A 75 -5.39 6.73 13.87
N SER A 76 -6.30 5.77 14.09
CA SER A 76 -6.37 5.06 15.37
C SER A 76 -5.09 4.28 15.67
N SER A 77 -4.51 3.62 14.67
CA SER A 77 -3.26 2.87 14.81
C SER A 77 -2.06 3.78 15.08
N ILE A 78 -1.95 4.94 14.44
CA ILE A 78 -0.89 5.92 14.74
C ILE A 78 -0.98 6.43 16.18
N LEU A 79 -2.18 6.73 16.67
CA LEU A 79 -2.39 7.14 18.07
C LEU A 79 -2.03 6.02 19.05
N ASN A 80 -2.46 4.79 18.77
CA ASN A 80 -2.10 3.61 19.55
C ASN A 80 -0.58 3.39 19.63
N ILE A 81 0.16 3.61 18.53
CA ILE A 81 1.63 3.54 18.53
C ILE A 81 2.22 4.59 19.45
N ALA A 82 1.73 5.84 19.39
CA ALA A 82 2.19 6.92 20.25
C ALA A 82 1.95 6.62 21.74
N ASP A 83 0.80 6.01 22.04
CA ASP A 83 0.40 5.61 23.39
C ASP A 83 0.98 4.25 23.82
N ARG A 84 1.76 3.58 22.95
CA ARG A 84 2.35 2.24 23.17
C ARG A 84 1.32 1.13 23.45
N VAL A 85 0.14 1.25 22.86
CA VAL A 85 -0.95 0.28 22.93
C VAL A 85 -0.95 -0.56 21.66
N ASP A 86 -0.85 -1.89 21.78
CA ASP A 86 -0.90 -2.81 20.63
C ASP A 86 0.01 -2.36 19.46
N GLU A 87 1.25 -1.96 19.80
CA GLU A 87 2.18 -1.24 18.91
C GLU A 87 2.45 -2.05 17.62
N GLU A 88 2.67 -3.35 17.74
CA GLU A 88 2.95 -4.24 16.61
C GLU A 88 1.77 -4.33 15.64
N ARG A 89 0.57 -4.63 16.15
CA ARG A 89 -0.64 -4.70 15.31
C ARG A 89 -0.93 -3.35 14.66
N SER A 90 -0.72 -2.26 15.37
CA SER A 90 -0.94 -0.91 14.85
C SER A 90 0.06 -0.56 13.74
N ILE A 91 1.33 -0.95 13.88
CA ILE A 91 2.33 -0.84 12.80
C ILE A 91 1.88 -1.63 11.58
N LEU A 92 1.41 -2.87 11.76
CA LEU A 92 0.93 -3.73 10.67
C LEU A 92 -0.29 -3.15 9.96
N ASN A 93 -1.26 -2.60 10.71
CA ASN A 93 -2.42 -1.94 10.12
C ASN A 93 -2.01 -0.75 9.24
N CYS A 94 -1.13 0.12 9.74
CA CYS A 94 -0.62 1.25 8.97
C CYS A 94 0.15 0.78 7.72
N ALA A 95 1.02 -0.22 7.86
CA ALA A 95 1.77 -0.77 6.74
C ALA A 95 0.85 -1.36 5.66
N ARG A 96 -0.13 -2.19 6.05
CA ARG A 96 -1.11 -2.80 5.14
C ARG A 96 -1.99 -1.75 4.45
N ALA A 97 -2.34 -0.66 5.15
CA ALA A 97 -3.09 0.46 4.59
C ALA A 97 -2.28 1.20 3.51
N TYR A 98 -1.01 1.52 3.77
CA TYR A 98 -0.13 2.10 2.75
C TYR A 98 0.03 1.17 1.56
N GLU A 99 0.34 -0.10 1.81
CA GLU A 99 0.64 -1.07 0.76
C GLU A 99 -0.57 -1.32 -0.16
N VAL A 100 -1.78 -1.49 0.39
CA VAL A 100 -2.97 -1.67 -0.48
C VAL A 100 -3.27 -0.42 -1.31
N MET A 101 -3.06 0.78 -0.79
CA MET A 101 -3.24 2.02 -1.55
C MET A 101 -2.24 2.13 -2.71
N LEU A 102 -0.98 1.76 -2.46
CA LEU A 102 0.04 1.73 -3.51
C LEU A 102 -0.27 0.67 -4.56
N GLU A 103 -0.59 -0.57 -4.16
CA GLU A 103 -0.95 -1.65 -5.09
C GLU A 103 -2.19 -1.28 -5.93
N MET A 104 -3.22 -0.65 -5.35
CA MET A 104 -4.37 -0.13 -6.10
C MET A 104 -3.94 0.91 -7.15
N ALA A 105 -3.08 1.86 -6.80
CA ALA A 105 -2.63 2.87 -7.76
C ALA A 105 -1.78 2.28 -8.89
N LEU A 106 -0.94 1.30 -8.59
CA LEU A 106 -0.18 0.56 -9.61
C LEU A 106 -1.12 -0.22 -10.54
N ASN A 107 -2.13 -0.90 -9.99
CA ASN A 107 -3.15 -1.61 -10.74
C ASN A 107 -3.93 -0.68 -11.68
N PHE A 108 -4.33 0.50 -11.19
CA PHE A 108 -5.06 1.49 -12.00
C PHE A 108 -4.21 2.14 -13.09
N SER A 109 -2.90 2.26 -12.87
CA SER A 109 -1.96 2.77 -13.87
C SER A 109 -1.55 1.72 -14.91
N GLY A 110 -1.79 0.43 -14.61
CA GLY A 110 -1.49 -0.68 -15.50
C GLY A 110 -2.42 -0.77 -16.72
N LEU A 111 -1.95 -1.42 -17.79
CA LEU A 111 -2.71 -1.56 -19.03
C LEU A 111 -4.03 -2.34 -18.87
N GLU A 112 -4.12 -3.20 -17.86
CA GLU A 112 -5.31 -4.02 -17.58
C GLU A 112 -6.53 -3.17 -17.23
N SER A 113 -6.36 -2.15 -16.39
CA SER A 113 -7.43 -1.26 -15.92
C SER A 113 -8.18 -0.62 -17.09
N LYS A 114 -7.45 -0.15 -18.11
CA LYS A 114 -7.99 0.50 -19.30
C LYS A 114 -8.38 -0.48 -20.40
N ARG A 115 -7.54 -1.47 -20.72
CA ARG A 115 -7.75 -2.32 -21.91
C ARG A 115 -8.66 -3.52 -21.67
N ILE A 116 -8.63 -4.10 -20.47
CA ILE A 116 -9.35 -5.33 -20.15
C ILE A 116 -10.58 -4.97 -19.32
N ILE A 117 -10.37 -4.22 -18.24
CA ILE A 117 -11.43 -3.81 -17.35
C ILE A 117 -12.22 -2.67 -17.94
N GLY A 118 -11.63 -1.73 -18.68
CA GLY A 118 -12.37 -0.72 -19.43
C GLY A 118 -12.86 0.44 -18.56
N PHE A 119 -12.09 0.84 -17.55
CA PHE A 119 -12.31 2.09 -16.84
C PHE A 119 -12.04 3.29 -17.77
N SER A 120 -12.80 4.37 -17.57
CA SER A 120 -12.57 5.63 -18.28
C SER A 120 -11.27 6.30 -17.80
N GLU A 121 -10.68 7.16 -18.64
CA GLU A 121 -9.49 7.92 -18.24
C GLU A 121 -9.80 8.82 -17.04
N GLU A 122 -10.98 9.44 -17.05
CA GLU A 122 -11.45 10.33 -15.99
C GLU A 122 -11.59 9.57 -14.65
N GLU A 123 -12.14 8.35 -14.66
CA GLU A 123 -12.22 7.53 -13.44
C GLU A 123 -10.84 7.17 -12.89
N LEU A 124 -9.91 6.79 -13.76
CA LEU A 124 -8.55 6.44 -13.36
C LEU A 124 -7.79 7.65 -12.81
N GLU A 125 -7.87 8.81 -13.48
CA GLU A 125 -7.27 10.05 -13.00
C GLU A 125 -7.81 10.48 -11.64
N VAL A 126 -9.13 10.39 -11.45
CA VAL A 126 -9.77 10.68 -10.16
C VAL A 126 -9.30 9.68 -9.10
N ALA A 127 -9.24 8.39 -9.42
CA ALA A 127 -8.81 7.35 -8.50
C ALA A 127 -7.36 7.55 -8.03
N ILE A 128 -6.43 7.77 -8.96
CA ILE A 128 -5.02 8.03 -8.66
C ILE A 128 -4.88 9.31 -7.82
N ARG A 129 -5.63 10.37 -8.12
CA ARG A 129 -5.61 11.60 -7.32
C ARG A 129 -6.08 11.37 -5.90
N LEU A 130 -7.18 10.62 -5.71
CA LEU A 130 -7.69 10.28 -4.37
C LEU A 130 -6.69 9.48 -3.56
N ILE A 131 -6.04 8.49 -4.18
CA ILE A 131 -4.99 7.70 -3.53
C ILE A 131 -3.81 8.57 -3.14
N LYS A 132 -3.31 9.41 -4.05
CA LYS A 132 -2.20 10.34 -3.79
C LYS A 132 -2.51 11.27 -2.62
N THR A 133 -3.71 11.85 -2.57
CA THR A 133 -4.12 12.72 -1.46
C THR A 133 -4.11 11.96 -0.14
N ALA A 134 -4.76 10.80 -0.07
CA ALA A 134 -4.82 10.00 1.16
C ALA A 134 -3.43 9.56 1.66
N LEU A 135 -2.57 9.06 0.76
CA LEU A 135 -1.21 8.66 1.10
C LEU A 135 -0.38 9.82 1.67
N ASN A 136 -0.50 11.02 1.08
CA ASN A 136 0.17 12.22 1.55
C ASN A 136 -0.33 12.69 2.91
N ASP A 137 -1.65 12.62 3.14
CA ASP A 137 -2.25 12.98 4.41
C ASP A 137 -1.82 12.01 5.52
N TRP A 138 -1.78 10.71 5.22
CA TRP A 138 -1.28 9.68 6.15
C TRP A 138 0.20 9.83 6.48
N GLU A 139 1.06 10.08 5.49
CA GLU A 139 2.49 10.32 5.74
C GLU A 139 2.71 11.56 6.62
N ARG A 140 1.96 12.63 6.36
CA ARG A 140 1.99 13.85 7.19
C ARG A 140 1.51 13.58 8.60
N PHE A 141 0.43 12.81 8.76
CA PHE A 141 -0.12 12.47 10.07
C PHE A 141 0.86 11.63 10.87
N GLU A 142 1.41 10.56 10.27
CA GLU A 142 2.45 9.72 10.87
C GLU A 142 3.64 10.57 11.35
N ARG A 143 4.18 11.45 10.47
CA ARG A 143 5.28 12.35 10.83
C ARG A 143 4.91 13.31 11.94
N SER A 144 3.68 13.83 11.96
CA SER A 144 3.24 14.80 12.97
C SER A 144 3.13 14.18 14.37
N ILE A 145 2.74 12.91 14.46
CA ILE A 145 2.52 12.21 15.73
C ILE A 145 3.79 11.46 16.19
N LEU A 146 4.49 10.80 15.28
CA LEU A 146 5.65 9.95 15.59
C LEU A 146 7.01 10.63 15.32
N GLY A 147 7.00 11.85 14.79
CA GLY A 147 8.17 12.67 14.47
C GLY A 147 8.86 12.32 13.14
N ARG A 148 8.56 11.14 12.58
CA ARG A 148 9.11 10.62 11.32
C ARG A 148 8.12 9.65 10.67
N ALA A 149 8.29 9.39 9.38
CA ALA A 149 7.43 8.47 8.62
C ALA A 149 8.14 7.13 8.37
N ASP A 150 8.52 6.43 9.44
CA ASP A 150 9.30 5.18 9.35
C ASP A 150 8.49 4.02 8.77
N ILE A 151 7.18 3.96 9.02
CA ILE A 151 6.29 2.94 8.48
C ILE A 151 6.17 3.14 6.98
N ALA A 152 5.90 4.38 6.54
CA ALA A 152 5.89 4.75 5.13
C ALA A 152 7.20 4.36 4.42
N LYS A 153 8.34 4.71 5.04
CA LYS A 153 9.68 4.35 4.54
C LYS A 153 9.86 2.83 4.43
N ALA A 154 9.50 2.09 5.47
CA ALA A 154 9.65 0.63 5.52
C ALA A 154 8.79 -0.07 4.46
N VAL A 155 7.57 0.39 4.21
CA VAL A 155 6.69 -0.16 3.15
C VAL A 155 7.31 0.05 1.77
N VAL A 156 7.71 1.27 1.43
CA VAL A 156 8.31 1.57 0.11
C VAL A 156 9.61 0.79 -0.10
N GLU A 157 10.48 0.74 0.90
CA GLU A 157 11.71 -0.05 0.84
C GLU A 157 11.43 -1.55 0.68
N GLY A 158 10.39 -2.07 1.34
CA GLY A 158 9.92 -3.45 1.19
C GLY A 158 9.47 -3.75 -0.23
N MET A 159 8.60 -2.91 -0.80
CA MET A 159 8.13 -3.04 -2.18
C MET A 159 9.30 -3.00 -3.18
N LEU A 160 10.21 -2.05 -3.05
CA LEU A 160 11.40 -1.95 -3.90
C LEU A 160 12.33 -3.15 -3.77
N ALA A 161 12.50 -3.68 -2.55
CA ALA A 161 13.29 -4.89 -2.32
C ALA A 161 12.68 -6.10 -3.02
N GLU A 162 11.35 -6.27 -2.96
CA GLU A 162 10.64 -7.33 -3.70
C GLU A 162 10.80 -7.18 -5.21
N MET A 163 10.60 -5.97 -5.76
CA MET A 163 10.81 -5.69 -7.18
C MET A 163 12.23 -6.04 -7.65
N LYS A 164 13.25 -5.71 -6.84
CA LYS A 164 14.65 -6.04 -7.11
C LYS A 164 14.94 -7.55 -7.07
N LYS A 165 14.20 -8.33 -6.26
CA LYS A 165 14.37 -9.79 -6.20
C LYS A 165 13.88 -10.47 -7.47
N VAL A 166 12.83 -9.94 -8.12
CA VAL A 166 12.21 -10.53 -9.31
C VAL A 166 13.25 -10.78 -10.41
N MET A 167 13.51 -12.07 -10.66
CA MET A 167 14.40 -12.58 -11.70
C MET A 167 15.85 -12.06 -11.68
N SER A 168 16.30 -11.51 -10.55
CA SER A 168 17.68 -11.03 -10.34
C SER A 168 18.77 -12.07 -10.60
N LYS A 169 18.43 -13.37 -10.49
CA LYS A 169 19.36 -14.50 -10.68
C LYS A 169 19.40 -15.05 -12.12
N TYR A 170 18.50 -14.63 -13.00
CA TYR A 170 18.29 -15.28 -14.32
C TYR A 170 18.63 -14.39 -15.53
N TYR A 171 19.04 -13.14 -15.34
CA TYR A 171 19.32 -12.20 -16.44
C TYR A 171 20.73 -11.59 -16.38
N ARG A 172 21.35 -11.37 -17.54
CA ARG A 172 22.58 -10.57 -17.67
C ARG A 172 22.29 -9.08 -17.39
N PRO A 173 23.29 -8.25 -17.06
CA PRO A 173 23.10 -6.82 -16.78
C PRO A 173 22.24 -6.11 -17.84
N PRO A 174 21.29 -5.23 -17.45
CA PRO A 174 21.13 -4.63 -16.12
C PRO A 174 20.28 -5.42 -15.10
N GLY A 175 19.82 -6.63 -15.44
CA GLY A 175 18.87 -7.43 -14.65
C GLY A 175 17.49 -7.50 -15.32
N SER A 176 16.44 -7.90 -14.59
CA SER A 176 15.05 -7.80 -15.07
C SER A 176 14.63 -6.34 -15.22
N MET A 177 13.68 -6.05 -16.11
CA MET A 177 13.12 -4.71 -16.29
C MET A 177 12.57 -4.14 -14.97
N LEU A 178 11.91 -4.98 -14.16
CA LEU A 178 11.42 -4.62 -12.82
C LEU A 178 12.55 -4.24 -11.86
N ALA A 179 13.65 -4.99 -11.86
CA ALA A 179 14.80 -4.68 -11.02
C ALA A 179 15.50 -3.37 -11.43
N TYR A 180 15.50 -3.05 -12.73
CA TYR A 180 16.00 -1.78 -13.25
C TYR A 180 15.08 -0.62 -12.84
N MET A 181 13.76 -0.74 -13.06
CA MET A 181 12.77 0.27 -12.65
C MET A 181 12.85 0.56 -11.15
N ALA A 182 12.97 -0.47 -10.30
CA ALA A 182 13.11 -0.27 -8.86
C ALA A 182 14.34 0.58 -8.47
N LYS A 183 15.46 0.44 -9.19
CA LYS A 183 16.65 1.28 -8.97
C LYS A 183 16.43 2.71 -9.44
N GLU A 184 15.71 2.92 -10.53
CA GLU A 184 15.39 4.26 -11.03
C GLU A 184 14.37 4.99 -10.13
N ILE A 185 13.39 4.26 -9.58
CA ILE A 185 12.44 4.78 -8.59
C ILE A 185 13.18 5.20 -7.31
N GLU A 186 14.07 4.34 -6.80
CA GLU A 186 14.83 4.62 -5.57
C GLU A 186 15.65 5.91 -5.66
N LYS A 187 16.22 6.24 -6.83
CA LYS A 187 16.95 7.49 -7.07
C LYS A 187 16.07 8.75 -7.00
N LYS A 188 14.76 8.61 -7.22
CA LYS A 188 13.79 9.71 -7.24
C LYS A 188 13.09 9.90 -5.89
N LEU A 189 13.31 9.00 -4.92
CA LEU A 189 12.68 9.09 -3.60
C LEU A 189 13.14 10.33 -2.83
N ARG A 190 12.18 10.95 -2.15
CA ARG A 190 12.41 12.10 -1.27
C ARG A 190 11.99 11.74 0.15
N GLU A 191 12.87 11.96 1.12
CA GLU A 191 12.58 11.59 2.53
C GLU A 191 11.46 12.43 3.16
N ASP A 192 11.22 13.64 2.66
CA ASP A 192 10.16 14.54 3.12
C ASP A 192 8.80 14.30 2.43
N ALA A 193 8.77 13.45 1.39
CA ALA A 193 7.58 13.12 0.60
C ALA A 193 7.70 11.70 -0.01
N ILE A 194 7.78 10.69 0.85
CA ILE A 194 8.11 9.30 0.47
C ILE A 194 7.05 8.71 -0.45
N MET A 195 5.78 8.81 -0.06
CA MET A 195 4.65 8.22 -0.79
C MET A 195 4.44 8.89 -2.14
N ASP A 196 4.43 10.23 -2.17
CA ASP A 196 4.30 11.00 -3.41
C ASP A 196 5.46 10.73 -4.37
N SER A 197 6.70 10.80 -3.90
CA SER A 197 7.87 10.58 -4.76
C SER A 197 7.94 9.15 -5.28
N PHE A 198 7.62 8.15 -4.47
CA PHE A 198 7.52 6.76 -4.91
C PHE A 198 6.45 6.59 -5.98
N LEU A 199 5.22 7.05 -5.70
CA LEU A 199 4.10 6.80 -6.59
C LEU A 199 4.24 7.53 -7.92
N ASN A 200 4.70 8.78 -7.93
CA ASN A 200 5.04 9.50 -9.16
C ASN A 200 6.12 8.75 -9.96
N ALA A 201 7.20 8.36 -9.30
CA ALA A 201 8.28 7.65 -9.96
C ALA A 201 7.85 6.27 -10.51
N ALA A 202 6.90 5.59 -9.87
CA ALA A 202 6.41 4.28 -10.28
C ALA A 202 5.40 4.35 -11.45
N ILE A 203 4.55 5.38 -11.48
CA ILE A 203 3.57 5.60 -12.55
C ILE A 203 4.24 6.14 -13.82
N ASP A 204 5.29 6.95 -13.68
CA ASP A 204 6.01 7.58 -14.81
C ASP A 204 7.00 6.63 -15.54
N GLN A 205 6.97 5.33 -15.26
CA GLN A 205 7.84 4.34 -15.94
C GLN A 205 7.24 3.85 -17.25
#